data_AF-A0A0P9PQP7-F1
#
_entry.id   AF-A0A0P9PQP7-F1
#
_cell.length_a   1.000
_cell.length_b   1.000
_cell.length_c   1.000
_cell.angle_alpha   90.00
_cell.angle_beta   90.00
_cell.angle_gamma   90.00
#
_symmetry.space_group_name_H-M   'P 1'
#
loop_
_entity.id
_entity.type
_entity.pdbx_description
1 polymer ?
#
loop_
_entity_poly.entity_id
_entity_poly.type
_entity_poly.pdbx_seq_one_letter_code
_entity_poly.pdbx_strand_id
1 'polypeptide(L)'
;MGSFSVTLELRGQGDVNHALASRDCQAIIHYLIDAGIIDGELQPLPELLYPATPLAAVEPVTTPVGGLLVFCAMPGEHVEAGQLIAEVIDPISDTVACIHALNAGLLYARSLRRMATAGMVIAHIAGTQAYRSGYLLSP
;
A
#
# COMPACT_ATOMS: atom_id res chain seq x y z
N MET A 1 -21.84 23.69 -3.10
CA MET A 1 -21.33 22.61 -4.00
C MET A 1 -19.89 22.38 -3.63
N GLY A 2 -19.52 21.14 -3.29
CA GLY A 2 -18.14 20.78 -2.92
C GLY A 2 -17.32 20.32 -4.12
N SER A 3 -16.00 20.24 -3.97
CA SER A 3 -15.11 19.59 -4.94
C SER A 3 -15.03 18.08 -4.69
N PHE A 4 -14.92 17.29 -5.76
CA PHE A 4 -14.59 15.87 -5.67
C PHE A 4 -13.07 15.68 -5.84
N SER A 5 -12.45 14.85 -5.01
CA SER A 5 -11.02 14.57 -5.05
C SER A 5 -10.77 13.09 -4.77
N VAL A 6 -9.89 12.50 -5.58
CA VAL A 6 -9.45 11.11 -5.48
C VAL A 6 -7.95 11.07 -5.70
N THR A 7 -7.26 10.24 -4.93
CA THR A 7 -5.84 9.92 -5.12
C THR A 7 -5.71 8.52 -5.70
N LEU A 8 -4.85 8.36 -6.70
CA LEU A 8 -4.51 7.07 -7.29
C LEU A 8 -3.05 6.73 -6.95
N GLU A 9 -2.85 5.59 -6.31
CA GLU A 9 -1.52 5.05 -6.01
C GLU A 9 -1.10 4.06 -7.11
N LEU A 10 -0.34 4.55 -8.10
CA LEU A 10 0.03 3.79 -9.30
C LEU A 10 1.39 3.10 -9.14
N ARG A 11 1.46 2.15 -8.19
CA ARG A 11 2.66 1.35 -7.86
C ARG A 11 3.80 2.21 -7.31
N GLY A 12 5.07 1.83 -7.53
CA GLY A 12 6.24 2.48 -6.98
C GLY A 12 6.94 3.44 -7.94
N GLN A 13 7.83 4.27 -7.40
CA GLN A 13 8.60 5.28 -8.16
C GLN A 13 9.49 4.67 -9.26
N GLY A 14 9.83 3.38 -9.18
CA GLY A 14 10.61 2.67 -10.19
C GLY A 14 9.79 2.11 -11.34
N ASP A 15 8.45 2.07 -11.24
CA ASP A 15 7.56 1.41 -12.19
C ASP A 15 7.20 2.30 -13.38
N VAL A 16 8.22 2.81 -14.08
CA VAL A 16 8.07 3.77 -15.18
C VAL A 16 8.27 3.09 -16.52
N ASN A 17 7.17 2.81 -17.23
CA ASN A 17 7.21 2.33 -18.61
C ASN A 17 5.91 2.63 -19.38
N HIS A 18 5.99 2.57 -20.71
CA HIS A 18 4.86 2.90 -21.59
C HIS A 18 3.66 1.97 -21.46
N ALA A 19 3.88 0.68 -21.22
CA ALA A 19 2.78 -0.29 -21.15
C ALA A 19 1.89 -0.03 -19.92
N LEU A 20 2.50 0.26 -18.77
CA LEU A 20 1.78 0.67 -17.56
C LEU A 20 1.07 2.00 -17.77
N ALA A 21 1.77 3.03 -18.24
CA ALA A 21 1.21 4.36 -18.45
C ALA A 21 0.02 4.35 -19.41
N SER A 22 0.11 3.60 -20.52
CA SER A 22 -0.98 3.47 -21.50
C SER A 22 -2.24 2.86 -20.86
N ARG A 23 -2.07 1.79 -20.06
CA ARG A 23 -3.17 1.15 -19.34
C ARG A 23 -3.84 2.10 -18.36
N ASP A 24 -3.05 2.83 -17.56
CA ASP A 24 -3.59 3.75 -16.55
C ASP A 24 -4.32 4.93 -17.20
N CYS A 25 -3.74 5.52 -18.23
CA CYS A 25 -4.36 6.61 -18.98
C CYS A 25 -5.70 6.19 -19.58
N GLN A 26 -5.78 4.98 -20.15
CA GLN A 26 -7.03 4.47 -20.71
C GLN A 26 -8.10 4.29 -19.63
N ALA A 27 -7.73 3.79 -18.45
CA ALA A 27 -8.66 3.65 -17.33
C ALA A 27 -9.17 5.01 -16.82
N ILE A 28 -8.30 6.03 -16.77
CA ILE A 28 -8.71 7.40 -16.40
C ILE A 28 -9.67 7.97 -17.45
N ILE A 29 -9.40 7.78 -18.74
CA ILE A 29 -10.30 8.21 -19.82
C ILE A 29 -11.67 7.53 -19.68
N HIS A 30 -11.71 6.21 -19.45
CA HIS A 30 -12.96 5.48 -19.22
C HIS A 30 -13.73 6.03 -18.02
N TYR A 31 -13.06 6.34 -16.91
CA TYR A 31 -13.69 6.98 -15.75
C TYR A 31 -14.28 8.36 -16.10
N LEU A 32 -13.57 9.18 -16.87
CA LEU A 32 -14.07 10.50 -17.27
C LEU A 32 -15.27 10.42 -18.24
N ILE A 33 -15.31 9.39 -19.10
CA ILE A 33 -16.48 9.09 -19.95
C ILE A 33 -17.66 8.64 -19.09
N ASP A 34 -17.44 7.69 -18.18
CA ASP A 34 -18.47 7.18 -17.25
C ASP A 34 -19.05 8.30 -16.38
N ALA A 35 -18.21 9.24 -15.94
CA ALA A 35 -18.63 10.43 -15.20
C ALA A 35 -19.31 11.52 -16.06
N GLY A 36 -19.40 11.35 -17.38
CA GLY A 36 -19.99 12.32 -18.31
C GLY A 36 -19.19 13.62 -18.46
N ILE A 37 -17.89 13.60 -18.15
CA ILE A 37 -17.00 14.76 -18.23
C ILE A 37 -16.46 14.93 -19.66
N ILE A 38 -16.27 13.82 -20.39
CA ILE A 38 -15.87 13.78 -21.80
C ILE A 38 -16.77 12.82 -22.58
N ASP A 39 -16.98 13.08 -23.86
CA ASP A 39 -17.76 12.20 -24.75
C ASP A 39 -16.99 10.91 -25.08
N GLY A 40 -17.71 9.77 -25.15
CA GLY A 40 -17.12 8.48 -25.53
C GLY A 40 -18.09 7.31 -25.39
N GLU A 41 -17.64 6.12 -25.80
CA GLU A 41 -18.40 4.88 -25.63
C GLU A 41 -18.22 4.34 -24.21
N LEU A 42 -19.32 4.11 -23.50
CA LEU A 42 -19.31 3.52 -22.17
C LEU A 42 -18.78 2.08 -22.23
N GLN A 43 -17.79 1.78 -21.39
CA GLN A 43 -17.23 0.45 -21.22
C GLN A 43 -17.70 -0.13 -19.88
N PRO A 44 -17.94 -1.44 -19.78
CA PRO A 44 -18.27 -2.07 -18.50
C PRO A 44 -17.11 -1.92 -17.51
N LEU A 45 -17.43 -1.54 -16.28
CA LEU A 45 -16.44 -1.41 -15.21
C LEU A 45 -15.90 -2.78 -14.81
N PRO A 46 -14.57 -2.93 -14.61
CA PRO A 46 -14.01 -4.16 -14.09
C PRO A 46 -14.46 -4.39 -12.64
N GLU A 47 -14.53 -5.66 -12.24
CA GLU A 47 -14.75 -6.00 -10.84
C GLU A 47 -13.59 -5.49 -9.96
N LEU A 48 -13.92 -5.11 -8.73
CA LEU A 48 -12.91 -4.77 -7.75
C LEU A 48 -12.07 -6.01 -7.40
N LEU A 49 -10.75 -5.91 -7.52
CA LEU A 49 -9.84 -6.97 -7.10
C LEU A 49 -9.96 -7.26 -5.60
N TYR A 50 -10.26 -6.22 -4.81
CA TYR A 50 -10.44 -6.29 -3.36
C TYR A 50 -11.55 -5.34 -2.91
N PRO A 51 -12.32 -5.70 -1.87
CA PRO A 51 -13.35 -4.81 -1.34
C PRO A 51 -12.72 -3.56 -0.73
N ALA A 52 -13.50 -2.47 -0.70
CA ALA A 52 -13.10 -1.26 0.02
C ALA A 52 -12.91 -1.57 1.51
N THR A 53 -11.79 -1.10 2.07
CA THR A 53 -11.45 -1.26 3.48
C THR A 53 -11.41 0.09 4.19
N PRO A 54 -11.77 0.16 5.49
CA PRO A 54 -11.74 1.42 6.21
C PRO A 54 -10.29 1.85 6.47
N LEU A 55 -9.98 3.13 6.27
CA LEU A 55 -8.66 3.70 6.59
C LEU A 55 -8.26 3.46 8.05
N ALA A 56 -9.24 3.40 8.96
CA ALA A 56 -9.06 3.09 10.37
C ALA A 56 -8.60 1.65 10.67
N ALA A 57 -8.59 0.78 9.66
CA ALA A 57 -8.07 -0.59 9.73
C ALA A 57 -6.69 -0.73 9.06
N VAL A 58 -6.09 0.37 8.58
CA VAL A 58 -4.73 0.32 8.05
C VAL A 58 -3.73 0.21 9.17
N GLU A 59 -2.94 -0.86 9.12
CA GLU A 59 -1.78 -1.10 9.96
C GLU A 59 -0.52 -0.50 9.34
N PRO A 60 0.11 0.50 10.01
CA PRO A 60 1.48 0.86 9.72
C PRO A 60 2.43 -0.15 10.40
N VAL A 61 3.09 -0.98 9.60
CA VAL A 61 4.08 -1.94 10.09
C VAL A 61 5.38 -1.18 10.37
N THR A 62 5.79 -1.10 11.64
CA THR A 62 7.00 -0.38 12.08
C THR A 62 8.10 -1.32 12.55
N THR A 63 9.35 -0.95 12.32
CA THR A 63 10.49 -1.63 12.95
C THR A 63 10.96 -0.90 14.22
N PRO A 64 11.24 -1.61 15.33
CA PRO A 64 11.79 -0.99 16.54
C PRO A 64 13.30 -0.71 16.43
N VAL A 65 13.98 -1.27 15.43
CA VAL A 65 15.44 -1.19 15.24
C VAL A 65 15.80 -0.65 13.86
N GLY A 66 16.99 -0.07 13.75
CA GLY A 66 17.58 0.30 12.46
C GLY A 66 18.45 -0.84 11.92
N GLY A 67 18.61 -0.89 10.60
CA GLY A 67 19.38 -1.96 9.96
C GLY A 67 18.99 -2.20 8.50
N LEU A 68 19.67 -3.15 7.86
CA LEU A 68 19.40 -3.56 6.49
C LEU A 68 18.02 -4.21 6.44
N LEU A 69 17.15 -3.69 5.58
CA LEU A 69 15.76 -4.11 5.46
C LEU A 69 15.60 -5.14 4.35
N VAL A 70 15.16 -6.35 4.72
CA VAL A 70 14.90 -7.47 3.82
C VAL A 70 13.43 -7.83 3.91
N PHE A 71 12.65 -7.57 2.85
CA PHE A 71 11.23 -7.90 2.84
C PHE A 71 10.99 -9.36 2.49
N CYS A 72 10.10 -10.00 3.25
CA CYS A 72 9.65 -11.39 3.06
C CYS A 72 8.26 -11.48 2.42
N ALA A 73 7.53 -10.36 2.37
CA ALA A 73 6.22 -10.23 1.72
C ALA A 73 6.24 -9.16 0.63
N MET A 74 5.35 -9.30 -0.36
CA MET A 74 5.26 -8.44 -1.54
C MET A 74 3.96 -7.62 -1.56
N PRO A 75 3.99 -6.36 -2.04
CA PRO A 75 2.76 -5.61 -2.29
C PRO A 75 1.80 -6.38 -3.21
N GLY A 76 0.52 -6.39 -2.84
CA GLY A 76 -0.55 -7.15 -3.50
C GLY A 76 -0.86 -8.50 -2.84
N GLU A 77 -0.04 -8.97 -1.91
CA GLU A 77 -0.28 -10.21 -1.16
C GLU A 77 -1.27 -10.00 0.00
N HIS A 78 -2.13 -10.98 0.20
CA HIS A 78 -2.87 -11.13 1.46
C HIS A 78 -1.97 -11.76 2.51
N VAL A 79 -1.89 -11.14 3.68
CA VAL A 79 -1.09 -11.58 4.80
C VAL A 79 -1.97 -11.94 5.99
N GLU A 80 -1.56 -12.95 6.75
CA GLU A 80 -2.21 -13.34 8.00
C GLU A 80 -1.65 -12.56 9.20
N ALA A 81 -2.44 -12.49 10.28
CA ALA A 81 -1.93 -11.97 11.55
C ALA A 81 -0.78 -12.84 12.05
N GLY A 82 0.33 -12.21 12.43
CA GLY A 82 1.57 -12.88 12.83
C GLY A 82 2.46 -13.31 11.65
N GLN A 83 2.09 -13.05 10.40
CA GLN A 83 2.94 -13.37 9.24
C GLN A 83 4.18 -12.48 9.20
N LEU A 84 5.33 -13.06 8.83
CA LEU A 84 6.59 -12.33 8.65
C LEU A 84 6.50 -11.38 7.44
N ILE A 85 6.75 -10.10 7.68
CA ILE A 85 6.73 -9.05 6.65
C ILE A 85 8.15 -8.69 6.19
N ALA A 86 9.07 -8.55 7.13
CA ALA A 86 10.46 -8.22 6.85
C ALA A 86 11.38 -8.66 7.99
N GLU A 87 12.66 -8.77 7.66
CA GLU A 87 13.77 -8.85 8.60
C GLU A 87 14.57 -7.54 8.57
N VAL A 88 15.04 -7.11 9.74
CA VAL A 88 15.97 -5.99 9.88
C VAL A 88 17.28 -6.52 10.47
N ILE A 89 18.34 -6.44 9.67
CA ILE A 89 19.66 -7.00 9.99
C ILE A 89 20.56 -5.87 10.50
N ASP A 90 21.07 -6.02 11.71
CA ASP A 90 22.17 -5.18 12.23
C ASP A 90 23.51 -5.88 11.96
N PRO A 91 24.31 -5.41 10.99
CA PRO A 91 25.58 -6.04 10.64
C PRO A 91 26.69 -5.75 11.67
N ILE A 92 26.49 -4.83 12.61
CA ILE A 92 27.48 -4.50 13.64
C ILE A 92 27.38 -5.49 14.79
N SER A 93 26.17 -5.81 15.23
CA SER A 93 25.91 -6.77 16.31
C SER A 93 25.65 -8.19 15.84
N ASP A 94 25.57 -8.44 14.53
CA ASP A 94 25.24 -9.73 13.92
C ASP A 94 23.88 -10.28 14.42
N THR A 95 22.86 -9.42 14.41
CA THR A 95 21.51 -9.76 14.87
C THR A 95 20.46 -9.51 13.80
N VAL A 96 19.44 -10.35 13.77
CA VAL A 96 18.29 -10.24 12.86
C VAL A 96 17.02 -10.05 13.67
N ALA A 97 16.28 -8.98 13.41
CA ALA A 97 14.98 -8.71 14.01
C ALA A 97 13.86 -9.02 13.01
N CYS A 98 12.96 -9.94 13.39
CA CYS A 98 11.79 -10.31 12.57
C CYS A 98 10.60 -9.37 12.84
N ILE A 99 10.08 -8.76 11.78
CA ILE A 99 8.95 -7.85 11.84
C ILE A 99 7.71 -8.55 11.26
N HIS A 100 6.69 -8.72 12.09
CA HIS A 100 5.47 -9.44 11.75
C HIS A 100 4.27 -8.49 11.65
N ALA A 101 3.29 -8.86 10.84
CA ALA A 101 1.99 -8.21 10.80
C ALA A 101 1.24 -8.46 12.11
N LEU A 102 0.56 -7.46 12.65
CA LEU A 102 -0.33 -7.63 13.81
C LEU A 102 -1.72 -8.07 13.38
N ASN A 103 -2.19 -7.60 12.22
CA ASN A 103 -3.52 -7.88 11.68
C ASN A 103 -3.41 -8.53 10.29
N ALA A 104 -4.39 -9.37 9.96
CA ALA A 104 -4.54 -9.88 8.61
C ALA A 104 -5.05 -8.78 7.66
N GLY A 105 -4.65 -8.85 6.39
CA GLY A 105 -5.13 -7.91 5.37
C GLY A 105 -4.28 -7.90 4.11
N LEU A 106 -4.52 -6.91 3.26
CA LEU A 106 -3.75 -6.72 2.02
C LEU A 106 -2.52 -5.86 2.28
N LEU A 107 -1.32 -6.41 2.07
CA LEU A 107 -0.09 -5.61 2.03
C LEU A 107 -0.10 -4.75 0.76
N TYR A 108 -0.47 -3.48 0.85
CA TYR A 108 -0.65 -2.64 -0.35
C TYR A 108 0.55 -1.74 -0.66
N ALA A 109 1.38 -1.44 0.33
CA ALA A 109 2.55 -0.60 0.15
C ALA A 109 3.70 -1.03 1.07
N ARG A 110 4.93 -0.82 0.59
CA ARG A 110 6.15 -0.95 1.38
C ARG A 110 7.17 0.10 0.99
N SER A 111 8.10 0.37 1.90
CA SER A 111 9.23 1.25 1.67
C SER A 111 10.12 0.72 0.53
N LEU A 112 10.62 1.64 -0.30
CA LEU A 112 11.66 1.34 -1.31
C LEU A 112 13.08 1.42 -0.73
N ARG A 113 13.24 1.94 0.51
CA ARG A 113 14.53 2.03 1.18
C ARG A 113 15.05 0.62 1.50
N ARG A 114 16.37 0.47 1.42
CA ARG A 114 17.09 -0.75 1.82
C ARG A 114 17.60 -0.70 3.26
N MET A 115 17.48 0.45 3.93
CA MET A 115 17.92 0.67 5.30
C MET A 115 16.75 1.25 6.09
N ALA A 116 16.51 0.73 7.28
CA ALA A 116 15.53 1.25 8.22
C ALA A 116 16.20 2.05 9.33
N THR A 117 15.46 2.99 9.91
CA THR A 117 15.75 3.59 11.21
C THR A 117 14.77 3.04 12.24
N ALA A 118 15.15 3.04 13.52
CA ALA A 118 14.21 2.70 14.60
C ALA A 118 12.95 3.59 14.53
N GLY A 119 11.78 2.97 14.67
CA GLY A 119 10.47 3.60 14.54
C GLY A 119 9.98 3.81 13.10
N MET A 120 10.77 3.47 12.09
CA MET A 120 10.38 3.65 10.68
C MET A 120 9.20 2.73 10.32
N VAL A 121 8.18 3.31 9.69
CA VAL A 121 7.13 2.54 8.99
C VAL A 121 7.74 1.94 7.73
N ILE A 122 7.71 0.61 7.63
CA ILE A 122 8.29 -0.14 6.51
C ILE A 122 7.25 -0.66 5.53
N ALA A 123 6.00 -0.83 5.98
CA ALA A 123 4.91 -1.37 5.18
C ALA A 123 3.54 -0.90 5.69
N HIS A 124 2.51 -1.02 4.85
CA HIS A 124 1.13 -0.78 5.22
C HIS A 124 0.24 -1.96 4.80
N ILE A 125 -0.57 -2.42 5.74
CA ILE A 125 -1.53 -3.52 5.53
C ILE A 125 -2.94 -2.96 5.69
N ALA A 126 -3.78 -3.15 4.68
CA ALA A 126 -5.18 -2.77 4.71
C ALA A 126 -6.03 -3.91 5.30
N GLY A 127 -6.37 -3.78 6.58
CA GLY A 127 -7.28 -4.70 7.28
C GLY A 127 -8.75 -4.37 7.04
N THR A 128 -9.64 -5.23 7.54
CA THR A 128 -11.10 -5.06 7.40
C THR A 128 -11.79 -4.54 8.67
N GLN A 129 -11.16 -4.70 9.83
CA GLN A 129 -11.71 -4.26 11.12
C GLN A 129 -11.02 -2.99 11.61
N ALA A 130 -11.79 -1.91 11.74
CA ALA A 130 -11.29 -0.66 12.25
C ALA A 130 -10.88 -0.78 13.73
N TYR A 131 -9.65 -0.41 14.04
CA TYR A 131 -9.11 -0.42 15.41
C TYR A 131 -8.52 0.95 15.81
N ARG A 132 -8.39 1.87 14.85
CA ARG A 132 -7.93 3.24 15.05
C ARG A 132 -9.11 4.20 15.02
N SER A 133 -8.99 5.35 15.69
CA SER A 133 -10.00 6.41 15.68
C SER A 133 -9.34 7.79 15.73
N GLY A 134 -10.10 8.85 15.42
CA GLY A 134 -9.60 10.23 15.44
C GLY A 134 -8.79 10.61 14.20
N TYR A 135 -7.67 11.30 14.39
CA TYR A 135 -6.78 11.71 13.29
C TYR A 135 -5.98 10.51 12.77
N LEU A 136 -6.37 9.99 11.60
CA LEU A 136 -5.82 8.75 11.04
C LEU A 136 -4.58 8.96 10.15
N LEU A 137 -4.23 10.21 9.85
CA LEU A 137 -3.07 10.51 9.03
C LEU A 137 -1.80 10.36 9.89
N SER A 138 -0.82 9.65 9.34
CA SER A 138 0.52 9.60 9.93
C SER A 138 1.15 11.00 9.85
N PRO A 139 1.88 11.46 10.88
CA PRO A 139 2.66 12.70 10.82
C PRO A 139 3.79 12.61 9.78
#